data_AF-A0AAW2TC14-F1
#
_entry.id   AF-A0AAW2TC14-F1
#
_cell.length_a   1.000
_cell.length_b   1.000
_cell.length_c   1.000
_cell.angle_alpha   90.00
_cell.angle_beta   90.00
_cell.angle_gamma   90.00
#
_symmetry.space_group_name_H-M   'P 1'
#
loop_
_entity.id
_entity.type
_entity.pdbx_description
1 polymer ?
#
loop_
_entity_poly.entity_id
_entity_poly.type
_entity_poly.pdbx_seq_one_letter_code
_entity_poly.pdbx_strand_id
1 'polypeptide(L)'
;MEEIKGLNKEAYDWLGNIGKTQWTLAYDGGWRTGILTTNISEAVNGVLKGARRLPIVPIVEITLNRSAQYFLQRATRANRMINANQQWADYAFRLFKARQAEAIQHIVQKFDYNQQSTSVITLSTTGQGSRTYVVKLRQQMCSCGKWELIEFLFTCDSGKSTFRTRAYKKTYQGRFEPVYGEEYWDPVHFELVHNPTKRTH
;
A
#
# COMPACT_ATOMS: atom_id res chain seq x y z
N MET A 1 8.83 -21.93 -9.48
CA MET A 1 9.92 -22.43 -8.63
C MET A 1 10.77 -23.44 -9.37
N GLU A 2 10.19 -24.47 -9.99
CA GLU A 2 10.96 -25.42 -10.81
C GLU A 2 11.65 -24.78 -12.02
N GLU A 3 11.07 -23.76 -12.64
CA GLU A 3 11.73 -22.97 -13.69
C GLU A 3 12.99 -22.22 -13.19
N ILE A 4 12.95 -21.69 -11.96
CA ILE A 4 14.11 -21.01 -11.34
C ILE A 4 15.22 -22.02 -11.05
N LYS A 5 14.85 -23.22 -10.58
CA LYS A 5 15.78 -24.33 -10.36
C LYS A 5 16.49 -24.77 -11.64
N GLY A 6 15.78 -24.76 -12.77
CA GLY A 6 16.34 -25.05 -14.09
C GLY A 6 17.32 -23.99 -14.60
N LEU A 7 17.14 -22.73 -14.20
CA LEU A 7 18.01 -21.61 -14.61
C LEU A 7 19.23 -21.43 -13.69
N ASN A 8 19.04 -21.49 -12.37
CA ASN A 8 20.10 -21.33 -11.39
C ASN A 8 19.73 -22.03 -10.07
N LYS A 9 20.44 -23.14 -9.80
CA LYS A 9 20.23 -23.96 -8.61
C LYS A 9 20.60 -23.22 -7.31
N GLU A 10 21.65 -22.42 -7.33
CA GLU A 10 22.13 -21.69 -6.15
C GLU A 10 21.13 -20.60 -5.72
N ALA A 11 20.54 -19.91 -6.71
CA ALA A 11 19.45 -18.95 -6.46
C ALA A 11 18.18 -19.64 -5.94
N TYR A 12 17.87 -20.84 -6.45
CA TYR A 12 16.75 -21.65 -5.94
C TYR A 12 16.96 -22.05 -4.49
N ASP A 13 18.15 -22.56 -4.14
CA ASP A 13 18.48 -22.96 -2.77
C ASP A 13 18.45 -21.76 -1.82
N TRP A 14 18.98 -20.61 -2.25
CA TRP A 14 18.91 -19.35 -1.49
C TRP A 14 17.46 -18.86 -1.28
N LEU A 15 16.62 -18.85 -2.32
CA LEU A 15 15.20 -18.49 -2.20
C LEU A 15 14.40 -19.48 -1.34
N GLY A 16 14.78 -20.76 -1.39
CA GLY A 16 14.19 -21.81 -0.55
C GLY A 16 14.44 -21.59 0.95
N ASN A 17 15.58 -21.00 1.30
CA ASN A 17 15.95 -20.68 2.68
C ASN A 17 15.23 -19.44 3.24
N ILE A 18 14.62 -18.62 2.38
CA ILE A 18 13.88 -17.43 2.78
C ILE A 18 12.38 -17.77 2.80
N GLY A 19 11.66 -17.34 3.84
CA GLY A 19 10.22 -17.57 3.93
C GLY A 19 9.50 -17.03 2.70
N LYS A 20 8.64 -17.83 2.05
CA LYS A 20 7.92 -17.45 0.82
C LYS A 20 7.17 -16.12 0.94
N THR A 21 6.63 -15.82 2.11
CA THR A 21 5.98 -14.54 2.45
C THR A 21 6.88 -13.32 2.25
N GLN A 22 8.21 -13.50 2.31
CA GLN A 22 9.18 -12.43 2.22
C GLN A 22 9.58 -12.09 0.78
N TRP A 23 9.35 -12.97 -0.19
CA TRP A 23 9.81 -12.76 -1.57
C TRP A 23 8.76 -13.07 -2.65
N THR A 24 7.63 -13.69 -2.31
CA THR A 24 6.52 -13.92 -3.24
C THR A 24 5.29 -13.10 -2.89
N LEU A 25 4.67 -12.47 -3.89
CA LEU A 25 3.37 -11.82 -3.74
C LEU A 25 2.23 -12.83 -3.53
N ALA A 26 2.34 -14.02 -4.12
CA ALA A 26 1.32 -15.05 -4.00
C ALA A 26 1.13 -15.54 -2.55
N TYR A 27 2.17 -15.44 -1.71
CA TYR A 27 2.13 -15.91 -0.32
C TYR A 27 2.30 -14.80 0.71
N ASP A 28 2.34 -13.51 0.31
CA ASP A 28 2.53 -12.40 1.25
C ASP A 28 1.25 -12.03 2.02
N GLY A 29 0.10 -12.63 1.66
CA GLY A 29 -1.20 -12.34 2.27
C GLY A 29 -1.84 -11.03 1.80
N GLY A 30 -1.41 -10.47 0.66
CA GLY A 30 -1.92 -9.23 0.08
C GLY A 30 -1.39 -7.96 0.75
N TRP A 31 -0.26 -8.03 1.45
CA TRP A 31 0.28 -6.89 2.19
C TRP A 31 1.10 -5.94 1.31
N ARG A 32 1.67 -6.41 0.20
CA ARG A 32 2.54 -5.61 -0.68
C ARG A 32 1.83 -5.12 -1.94
N THR A 33 0.52 -4.88 -1.87
CA THR A 33 -0.24 -4.29 -2.99
C THR A 33 0.32 -2.90 -3.31
N GLY A 34 1.12 -2.79 -4.38
CA GLY A 34 1.69 -1.52 -4.87
C GLY A 34 3.19 -1.29 -4.64
N ILE A 35 3.92 -2.23 -4.04
CA ILE A 35 5.36 -2.08 -3.70
C ILE A 35 6.30 -2.54 -4.84
N LEU A 36 5.76 -2.92 -6.00
CA LEU A 36 6.56 -3.38 -7.15
C LEU A 36 7.21 -2.27 -7.99
N THR A 37 7.11 -1.00 -7.58
CA THR A 37 7.74 0.11 -8.32
C THR A 37 8.92 0.69 -7.55
N THR A 38 9.92 1.20 -8.27
CA THR A 38 11.09 1.98 -7.77
C THR A 38 10.72 3.16 -6.87
N ASN A 39 9.43 3.42 -6.70
CA ASN A 39 8.83 4.46 -5.89
C ASN A 39 9.32 4.46 -4.43
N ILE A 40 9.67 3.32 -3.82
CA ILE A 40 10.23 3.35 -2.46
C ILE A 40 11.63 3.98 -2.45
N SER A 41 12.52 3.54 -3.34
CA SER A 41 13.85 4.15 -3.45
C SER A 41 13.77 5.62 -3.86
N GLU A 42 12.84 5.99 -4.74
CA GLU A 42 12.61 7.38 -5.15
C GLU A 42 12.04 8.23 -4.01
N ALA A 43 11.09 7.70 -3.23
CA ALA A 43 10.53 8.36 -2.06
C ALA A 43 11.60 8.57 -0.99
N VAL A 44 12.39 7.55 -0.67
CA VAL A 44 13.52 7.65 0.26
C VAL A 44 14.56 8.66 -0.27
N ASN A 45 14.90 8.60 -1.55
CA ASN A 45 15.82 9.57 -2.18
C ASN A 45 15.27 11.00 -2.17
N GLY A 46 13.95 11.17 -2.27
CA GLY A 46 13.27 12.45 -2.17
C GLY A 46 13.32 13.01 -0.75
N VAL A 47 13.01 12.19 0.26
CA VAL A 47 13.14 12.55 1.68
C VAL A 47 14.58 12.95 2.01
N LEU A 48 15.56 12.20 1.49
CA LEU A 48 16.97 12.43 1.75
C LEU A 48 17.61 13.51 0.87
N LYS A 49 16.91 14.08 -0.12
CA LYS A 49 17.49 15.02 -1.10
C LYS A 49 18.21 16.20 -0.44
N GLY A 50 17.65 16.76 0.64
CA GLY A 50 18.27 17.85 1.41
C GLY A 50 19.35 17.41 2.41
N ALA A 51 19.43 16.11 2.71
CA ALA A 51 20.36 15.55 3.70
C ALA A 51 21.60 14.89 3.07
N ARG A 52 21.69 14.80 1.74
CA ARG A 52 22.76 14.06 1.03
C ARG A 52 24.19 14.57 1.29
N ARG A 53 24.33 15.79 1.80
CA ARG A 53 25.63 16.42 2.12
C ARG A 53 25.90 16.48 3.62
N LEU A 54 25.05 15.87 4.43
CA LEU A 54 25.26 15.81 5.88
C LEU A 54 26.16 14.62 6.24
N PRO A 55 26.86 14.68 7.39
CA PRO A 55 27.51 13.50 7.95
C PRO A 55 26.50 12.37 8.20
N ILE A 56 26.99 11.14 8.31
CA ILE A 56 26.15 9.94 8.44
C ILE A 56 25.22 10.00 9.66
N VAL A 57 25.71 10.53 10.79
CA VAL A 57 24.95 10.63 12.04
C VAL A 57 23.69 11.51 11.87
N PRO A 58 23.78 12.77 11.42
CA PRO A 58 22.60 13.57 11.10
C PRO A 58 21.66 12.95 10.06
N ILE A 59 22.17 12.22 9.07
CA ILE A 59 21.31 11.52 8.10
C ILE A 59 20.44 10.48 8.81
N VAL A 60 21.06 9.62 9.62
CA VAL A 60 20.36 8.59 10.39
C VAL A 60 19.33 9.21 11.33
N GLU A 61 19.71 10.27 12.05
CA GLU A 61 18.82 10.99 12.96
C GLU A 61 17.61 11.58 12.22
N ILE A 62 17.82 12.27 11.09
CA ILE A 62 16.73 12.83 10.27
C ILE A 62 15.82 11.73 9.75
N THR A 63 16.37 10.61 9.28
CA THR A 63 15.58 9.48 8.79
C THR A 63 14.72 8.89 9.88
N LEU A 64 15.28 8.64 11.07
CA LEU A 64 14.56 8.09 12.20
C LEU A 64 13.44 9.04 12.65
N ASN A 65 13.76 10.31 12.86
CA ASN A 65 12.81 11.31 13.33
C ASN A 65 11.65 11.50 12.33
N ARG A 66 11.93 11.55 11.02
CA ARG A 66 10.87 11.66 10.01
C ARG A 66 10.00 10.42 9.93
N SER A 67 10.60 9.22 10.05
CA SER A 67 9.85 7.96 10.11
C SER A 67 8.93 7.92 11.32
N ALA A 68 9.45 8.23 12.51
CA ALA A 68 8.67 8.27 13.75
C ALA A 68 7.51 9.26 13.65
N GLN A 69 7.79 10.50 13.21
CA GLN A 69 6.74 11.52 13.00
C GLN A 69 5.69 11.06 11.99
N TYR A 70 6.10 10.43 10.89
CA TYR A 70 5.17 9.94 9.89
C TYR A 70 4.23 8.86 10.46
N PHE A 71 4.78 7.88 11.19
CA PHE A 71 3.99 6.84 11.85
C PHE A 71 3.02 7.42 12.89
N LEU A 72 3.47 8.35 13.72
CA LEU A 72 2.63 9.05 14.70
C LEU A 72 1.47 9.80 14.04
N GLN A 73 1.73 10.52 12.94
CA GLN A 73 0.69 11.21 12.18
C GLN A 73 -0.33 10.24 11.60
N ARG A 74 0.12 9.11 11.03
CA ARG A 74 -0.79 8.10 10.46
C ARG A 74 -1.59 7.38 11.55
N ALA A 75 -0.98 7.05 12.69
CA ALA A 75 -1.68 6.46 13.83
C ALA A 75 -2.75 7.41 14.41
N THR A 76 -2.41 8.70 14.56
CA THR A 76 -3.36 9.73 14.99
C THR A 76 -4.54 9.84 14.02
N ARG A 77 -4.25 9.86 12.72
CA ARG A 77 -5.27 9.88 11.67
C ARG A 77 -6.15 8.63 11.70
N ALA A 78 -5.56 7.46 11.96
CA ALA A 78 -6.30 6.21 12.13
C ALA A 78 -7.28 6.28 13.32
N ASN A 79 -6.83 6.82 14.45
CA ASN A 79 -7.70 7.00 15.62
C ASN A 79 -8.83 8.00 15.34
N ARG A 80 -8.57 9.10 14.62
CA ARG A 80 -9.63 10.03 14.18
C ARG A 80 -10.68 9.32 13.32
N MET A 81 -10.25 8.51 12.35
CA MET A 81 -11.18 7.73 11.50
C MET A 81 -12.02 6.76 12.33
N ILE A 82 -11.42 6.07 13.32
CA ILE A 82 -12.15 5.15 14.21
C ILE A 82 -13.16 5.91 15.07
N ASN A 83 -12.77 7.04 15.66
CA ASN A 83 -13.66 7.85 16.50
C ASN A 83 -14.82 8.45 15.70
N ALA A 84 -14.62 8.72 14.41
CA ALA A 84 -15.68 9.11 13.48
C ALA A 84 -16.52 7.92 12.96
N ASN A 85 -16.31 6.71 13.50
CA ASN A 85 -16.92 5.46 13.06
C ASN A 85 -16.76 5.18 11.54
N GLN A 86 -15.66 5.66 10.95
CA GLN A 86 -15.36 5.50 9.53
C GLN A 86 -14.81 4.09 9.27
N GLN A 87 -15.55 3.29 8.50
CA GLN A 87 -15.18 1.90 8.20
C GLN A 87 -13.95 1.76 7.28
N TRP A 88 -13.76 2.71 6.37
CA TRP A 88 -12.74 2.69 5.32
C TRP A 88 -11.67 3.75 5.54
N ALA A 89 -10.41 3.46 5.19
CA ALA A 89 -9.34 4.45 5.25
C ALA A 89 -9.60 5.64 4.29
N ASP A 90 -9.08 6.82 4.59
CA ASP A 90 -9.43 8.06 3.88
C ASP A 90 -9.25 8.03 2.35
N TYR A 91 -8.22 7.35 1.85
CA TYR A 91 -8.03 7.20 0.41
C TYR A 91 -9.21 6.46 -0.22
N ALA A 92 -9.56 5.32 0.38
CA ALA A 92 -10.65 4.48 -0.06
C ALA A 92 -11.99 5.21 0.10
N PHE A 93 -12.22 5.86 1.24
CA PHE A 93 -13.43 6.63 1.49
C PHE A 93 -13.60 7.77 0.47
N ARG A 94 -12.54 8.52 0.16
CA ARG A 94 -12.57 9.59 -0.85
C ARG A 94 -12.85 9.06 -2.25
N LEU A 95 -12.23 7.94 -2.63
CA LEU A 95 -12.50 7.30 -3.91
C LEU A 95 -13.97 6.88 -4.01
N PHE A 96 -14.52 6.27 -2.95
CA PHE A 96 -15.93 5.93 -2.87
C PHE A 96 -16.83 7.16 -3.00
N LYS A 97 -16.55 8.24 -2.28
CA LYS A 97 -17.31 9.50 -2.36
C LYS A 97 -17.27 10.11 -3.76
N ALA A 98 -16.11 10.10 -4.43
CA ALA A 98 -15.99 10.58 -5.79
C ALA A 98 -16.85 9.76 -6.77
N ARG A 99 -16.77 8.41 -6.69
CA ARG A 99 -17.60 7.53 -7.53
C ARG A 99 -19.08 7.62 -7.21
N GLN A 100 -19.45 7.85 -5.96
CA GLN A 100 -20.84 8.11 -5.57
C GLN A 100 -21.38 9.39 -6.21
N ALA A 101 -20.57 10.46 -6.27
CA ALA A 101 -20.96 11.70 -6.92
C ALA A 101 -21.15 11.51 -8.44
N GLU A 102 -20.28 10.72 -9.08
CA GLU A 102 -20.41 10.36 -10.49
C GLU A 102 -21.63 9.45 -10.75
N ALA A 103 -21.97 8.58 -9.81
CA ALA A 103 -23.06 7.62 -9.96
C ALA A 103 -24.44 8.26 -10.13
N ILE A 104 -24.61 9.52 -9.77
CA ILE A 104 -25.84 10.30 -9.98
C ILE A 104 -26.19 10.37 -11.48
N GLN A 105 -25.20 10.28 -12.37
CA GLN A 105 -25.39 10.30 -13.82
C GLN A 105 -25.77 8.92 -14.40
N HIS A 106 -26.00 7.92 -13.55
CA HIS A 106 -26.32 6.57 -13.96
C HIS A 106 -27.77 6.22 -13.63
N ILE A 107 -28.45 5.59 -14.59
CA ILE A 107 -29.77 5.01 -14.40
C ILE A 107 -29.58 3.53 -14.10
N VAL A 108 -30.12 3.06 -12.97
CA VAL A 108 -30.00 1.66 -12.54
C VAL A 108 -31.35 0.97 -12.63
N GLN A 109 -31.44 -0.07 -13.45
CA GLN A 109 -32.61 -0.94 -13.55
C GLN A 109 -32.29 -2.31 -12.94
N LYS A 110 -33.09 -2.73 -11.97
CA LYS A 110 -32.92 -4.02 -11.27
C LYS A 110 -33.71 -5.11 -11.99
N PHE A 111 -33.10 -6.29 -12.16
CA PHE A 111 -33.72 -7.42 -12.87
C PHE A 111 -33.86 -8.67 -12.00
N ASP A 112 -32.89 -8.96 -11.13
CA ASP A 112 -32.90 -10.16 -10.27
C ASP A 112 -32.38 -9.80 -8.88
N TYR A 113 -33.21 -10.02 -7.86
CA TYR A 113 -32.83 -9.79 -6.46
C TYR A 113 -31.83 -10.82 -5.93
N ASN A 114 -32.02 -12.10 -6.28
CA ASN A 114 -31.17 -13.19 -5.83
C ASN A 114 -29.77 -13.06 -6.42
N GLN A 115 -29.63 -12.82 -7.71
CA GLN A 115 -28.31 -12.61 -8.32
C GLN A 115 -27.76 -11.19 -8.13
N GLN A 116 -28.61 -10.28 -7.63
CA GLN A 116 -28.34 -8.84 -7.62
C GLN A 116 -27.90 -8.35 -9.02
N SER A 117 -28.68 -8.75 -10.03
CA SER A 117 -28.44 -8.41 -11.43
C SER A 117 -29.09 -7.08 -11.77
N THR A 118 -28.29 -6.15 -12.30
CA THR A 118 -28.73 -4.81 -12.69
C THR A 118 -28.19 -4.42 -14.06
N SER A 119 -28.96 -3.59 -14.75
CA SER A 119 -28.50 -2.82 -15.90
C SER A 119 -28.19 -1.39 -15.44
N VAL A 120 -26.98 -0.92 -15.74
CA VAL A 120 -26.50 0.42 -15.40
C VAL A 120 -26.29 1.19 -16.70
N ILE A 121 -27.13 2.18 -16.94
CA ILE A 121 -27.08 3.03 -18.12
C ILE A 121 -26.32 4.31 -17.75
N THR A 122 -25.18 4.54 -18.39
CA THR A 122 -24.41 5.78 -18.31
C THR A 122 -24.81 6.70 -19.45
N LEU A 123 -25.36 7.87 -19.12
CA LEU A 123 -25.68 8.89 -20.10
C LEU A 123 -24.40 9.61 -20.53
N SER A 124 -24.16 9.71 -21.83
CA SER A 124 -23.03 10.49 -22.36
C SER A 124 -23.34 11.98 -22.27
N THR A 125 -22.49 12.74 -21.60
CA THR A 125 -22.53 14.21 -21.56
C THR A 125 -22.02 14.86 -22.84
N THR A 126 -21.34 14.11 -23.72
CA THR A 126 -20.68 14.61 -24.94
C THR A 126 -21.34 14.14 -26.25
N GLY A 127 -22.60 13.68 -26.21
CA GLY A 127 -23.37 13.32 -27.41
C GLY A 127 -23.05 11.95 -28.05
N GLN A 128 -22.15 11.14 -27.48
CA GLN A 128 -21.76 9.82 -28.01
C GLN A 128 -22.74 8.66 -27.71
N GLY A 129 -24.00 8.98 -27.37
CA GLY A 129 -25.01 7.97 -27.00
C GLY A 129 -24.85 7.40 -25.59
N SER A 130 -25.88 6.74 -25.07
CA SER A 130 -25.82 6.09 -23.76
C SER A 130 -25.08 4.75 -23.85
N ARG A 131 -24.32 4.41 -22.79
CA ARG A 131 -23.69 3.09 -22.65
C ARG A 131 -24.38 2.30 -21.56
N THR A 132 -24.71 1.06 -21.85
CA THR A 132 -25.39 0.16 -20.91
C THR A 132 -24.44 -0.94 -20.46
N TYR A 133 -24.33 -1.13 -19.15
CA TYR A 133 -23.52 -2.17 -18.54
C TYR A 133 -24.39 -3.12 -17.72
N VAL A 134 -24.25 -4.41 -17.95
CA VAL A 134 -24.78 -5.46 -17.06
C VAL A 134 -23.82 -5.66 -15.90
N VAL A 135 -24.35 -5.57 -14.67
CA VAL A 135 -23.63 -5.82 -13.42
C VAL A 135 -24.33 -6.95 -12.66
N LYS A 136 -23.57 -7.94 -12.21
CA LYS A 136 -24.06 -9.02 -11.34
C LYS A 136 -23.22 -9.05 -10.08
N LEU A 137 -23.74 -8.51 -8.99
CA LEU A 137 -22.94 -8.30 -7.77
C LEU A 137 -22.53 -9.62 -7.11
N ARG A 138 -23.41 -10.64 -7.06
CA ARG A 138 -23.05 -11.94 -6.48
C ARG A 138 -21.97 -12.68 -7.26
N GLN A 139 -21.95 -12.51 -8.57
CA GLN A 139 -20.95 -13.12 -9.45
C GLN A 139 -19.69 -12.27 -9.60
N GLN A 140 -19.64 -11.11 -8.93
CA GLN A 140 -18.49 -10.21 -9.04
C GLN A 140 -18.15 -9.90 -10.50
N MET A 141 -19.16 -9.51 -11.28
CA MET A 141 -19.04 -9.37 -12.73
C MET A 141 -19.61 -8.03 -13.22
N CYS A 142 -18.87 -7.39 -14.12
CA CYS A 142 -19.33 -6.27 -14.94
C CYS A 142 -19.03 -6.57 -16.40
N SER A 143 -20.01 -6.40 -17.28
CA SER A 143 -19.84 -6.47 -18.75
C SER A 143 -18.78 -5.51 -19.30
N CYS A 144 -18.38 -4.50 -18.53
CA CYS A 144 -17.27 -3.61 -18.83
C CYS A 144 -15.88 -4.24 -18.71
N GLY A 145 -15.76 -5.48 -18.20
CA GLY A 145 -14.49 -6.19 -17.96
C GLY A 145 -13.63 -5.62 -16.83
N LYS A 146 -13.97 -4.44 -16.30
CA LYS A 146 -13.19 -3.78 -15.25
C LYS A 146 -13.17 -4.53 -13.92
N TRP A 147 -14.13 -5.41 -13.68
CA TRP A 147 -14.15 -6.18 -12.43
C TRP A 147 -13.00 -7.19 -12.35
N GLU A 148 -12.59 -7.75 -13.49
CA GLU A 148 -11.48 -8.70 -13.58
C GLU A 148 -10.11 -7.98 -13.67
N LEU A 149 -10.09 -6.80 -14.31
CA LEU A 149 -8.86 -6.01 -14.51
C LEU A 149 -8.49 -5.14 -13.31
N ILE A 150 -9.47 -4.71 -12.53
CA ILE A 150 -9.26 -3.88 -11.36
C ILE A 150 -9.67 -4.72 -10.17
N GLU A 151 -8.71 -5.20 -9.38
CA GLU A 151 -8.97 -5.76 -8.06
C GLU A 151 -9.65 -4.68 -7.18
N PHE A 152 -10.95 -4.49 -7.34
CA PHE A 152 -11.70 -3.44 -6.67
C PHE A 152 -11.97 -3.88 -5.23
N LEU A 153 -11.01 -3.62 -4.34
CA LEU A 153 -11.06 -2.67 -3.22
C LEU A 153 -12.34 -2.49 -2.35
N PHE A 154 -13.55 -2.77 -2.85
CA PHE A 154 -14.83 -2.46 -2.17
C PHE A 154 -15.92 -3.50 -2.41
N THR A 155 -15.60 -4.77 -2.56
CA THR A 155 -16.60 -5.78 -2.23
C THR A 155 -16.97 -5.58 -0.76
N CYS A 156 -18.25 -5.33 -0.48
CA CYS A 156 -18.76 -5.18 0.89
C CYS A 156 -18.44 -6.41 1.76
N ASP A 157 -18.10 -7.55 1.12
CA ASP A 157 -17.99 -8.85 1.76
C ASP A 157 -16.74 -9.68 1.39
N SER A 158 -15.97 -9.33 0.35
CA SER A 158 -14.72 -10.06 0.08
C SER A 158 -13.59 -9.48 0.94
N GLY A 159 -13.11 -10.30 1.87
CA GLY A 159 -12.20 -9.97 2.97
C GLY A 159 -10.81 -9.42 2.62
N LYS A 160 -10.64 -8.70 1.50
CA LYS A 160 -9.43 -7.89 1.25
C LYS A 160 -9.44 -6.68 2.21
N SER A 161 -8.90 -6.95 3.38
CA SER A 161 -8.94 -6.13 4.60
C SER A 161 -8.12 -4.84 4.55
N THR A 162 -7.25 -4.67 3.56
CA THR A 162 -6.15 -3.67 3.57
C THR A 162 -6.64 -2.21 3.62
N PHE A 163 -7.83 -1.92 3.09
CA PHE A 163 -8.39 -0.58 3.06
C PHE A 163 -9.36 -0.28 4.21
N ARG A 164 -9.61 -1.24 5.10
CA ARG A 164 -10.38 -0.98 6.31
C ARG A 164 -9.55 -0.11 7.26
N THR A 165 -10.22 0.81 7.96
CA THR A 165 -9.58 1.67 8.95
C THR A 165 -8.81 0.86 10.00
N ARG A 166 -9.33 -0.31 10.40
CA ARG A 166 -8.65 -1.22 11.34
C ARG A 166 -7.33 -1.78 10.78
N ALA A 167 -7.29 -2.16 9.51
CA ALA A 167 -6.05 -2.64 8.88
C ALA A 167 -5.05 -1.49 8.73
N TYR A 168 -5.51 -0.31 8.33
CA TYR A 168 -4.69 0.91 8.31
C TYR A 168 -4.06 1.20 9.68
N LYS A 169 -4.84 1.14 10.77
CA LYS A 169 -4.32 1.30 12.14
C LYS A 169 -3.25 0.26 12.45
N LYS A 170 -3.49 -1.01 12.11
CA LYS A 170 -2.55 -2.10 12.33
C LYS A 170 -1.22 -1.87 11.59
N THR A 171 -1.25 -1.33 10.37
CA THR A 171 -0.04 -1.00 9.60
C THR A 171 0.85 0.02 10.32
N TYR A 172 0.25 0.99 11.02
CA TYR A 172 0.96 2.08 11.70
C TYR A 172 1.02 1.92 13.23
N GLN A 173 0.81 0.70 13.75
CA GLN A 173 0.86 0.42 15.18
C GLN A 173 2.30 0.27 15.73
N GLY A 174 3.30 0.23 14.83
CA GLY A 174 4.71 0.13 15.19
C GLY A 174 5.12 1.28 16.10
N ARG A 175 5.96 0.97 17.09
CA ARG A 175 6.47 1.93 18.06
C ARG A 175 7.89 2.33 17.68
N PHE A 176 8.17 3.62 17.83
CA PHE A 176 9.51 4.17 17.77
C PHE A 176 9.81 4.67 19.19
N GLU A 177 10.96 4.30 19.72
CA GLU A 177 11.47 4.83 20.98
C GLU A 177 12.49 5.93 20.70
N PRO A 178 12.62 6.94 21.57
CA PRO A 178 13.70 7.92 21.49
C PRO A 178 15.05 7.22 21.53
N VAL A 179 16.03 7.77 20.80
CA VAL A 179 17.42 7.32 20.92
C VAL A 179 17.95 7.85 22.25
N TYR A 180 18.43 6.95 23.10
CA TYR A 180 19.08 7.34 24.36
C TYR A 180 20.38 8.11 24.08
N GLY A 181 20.87 8.86 25.08
CA GLY A 181 22.20 9.46 25.01
C GLY A 181 23.29 8.41 24.78
N GLU A 182 24.41 8.82 24.20
CA GLU A 182 25.55 7.95 23.88
C GLU A 182 26.06 7.19 25.11
N GLU A 183 25.90 7.77 26.30
CA GLU A 183 26.23 7.18 27.59
C GLU A 183 25.45 5.90 27.94
N TYR A 184 24.36 5.62 27.22
CA TYR A 184 23.54 4.41 27.40
C TYR A 184 23.74 3.38 26.28
N TRP A 185 24.64 3.63 25.32
CA TRP A 185 24.83 2.74 24.18
C TRP A 185 25.76 1.59 24.56
N ASP A 186 25.49 0.41 24.02
CA ASP A 186 26.37 -0.74 24.18
C ASP A 186 27.76 -0.44 23.59
N PRO A 187 28.85 -0.92 24.23
CA PRO A 187 30.20 -0.76 23.69
C PRO A 187 30.28 -1.32 22.27
N VAL A 188 30.85 -0.53 21.37
CA VAL A 188 30.98 -0.90 19.98
C VAL A 188 32.04 -2.01 19.85
N HIS A 189 31.66 -3.20 19.39
CA HIS A 189 32.60 -4.33 19.19
C HIS A 189 33.34 -4.31 17.85
N PHE A 190 33.28 -3.20 17.11
CA PHE A 190 33.94 -3.03 15.83
C PHE A 190 34.77 -1.75 15.81
N GLU A 191 35.87 -1.77 15.06
CA GLU A 191 36.73 -0.62 14.86
C GLU A 191 36.38 0.07 13.53
N LEU A 192 36.09 1.37 13.58
CA LEU A 192 35.88 2.17 12.37
C LEU A 192 37.23 2.55 11.77
N VAL A 193 37.72 1.74 10.84
CA VAL A 193 38.96 2.05 10.10
C VAL A 193 38.65 3.07 9.00
N HIS A 194 39.07 4.33 9.19
CA HIS A 194 39.05 5.31 8.11
C HIS A 194 40.01 4.86 7.01
N ASN A 195 39.51 4.68 5.78
CA ASN A 195 40.38 4.46 4.63
C ASN A 195 41.03 5.80 4.21
N PRO A 196 42.35 6.02 4.42
CA PRO A 196 43.02 7.29 4.15
C PRO A 196 43.12 7.63 2.65
N THR A 197 42.84 6.67 1.74
CA THR A 197 42.85 6.92 0.29
C THR A 197 41.57 7.56 -0.25
N LYS A 198 40.49 7.63 0.54
CA LYS A 198 39.26 8.33 0.17
C LYS A 198 39.23 9.70 0.83
N ARG A 199 39.68 10.74 0.10
CA ARG A 199 39.66 12.14 0.54
C ARG A 199 38.23 12.57 0.91
N THR A 200 38.08 13.13 2.10
CA THR A 200 36.94 13.99 2.46
C THR A 200 37.02 15.26 1.59
N HIS A 201 36.10 15.37 0.63
CA HIS A 201 35.85 16.59 -0.14
C HIS A 201 34.80 17.47 0.55
#